data_AF-A0A2A5WS13-F1
#
_entry.id   AF-A0A2A5WS13-F1
#
_cell.length_a   1.000
_cell.length_b   1.000
_cell.length_c   1.000
_cell.angle_alpha   90.00
_cell.angle_beta   90.00
_cell.angle_gamma   90.00
#
_symmetry.space_group_name_H-M   'P 1'
#
loop_
_entity.id
_entity.type
_entity.pdbx_description
1 polymer ?
#
loop_
_entity_poly.entity_id
_entity_poly.type
_entity_poly.pdbx_seq_one_letter_code
_entity_poly.pdbx_strand_id
1 'polypeptide(L)'
;MIRQRTIKNVIRGRGVGLHTGETVSLRLLPATVDTGVIFSRVDVEPAVDIPALSQHVSETTLATTISSGECRISTIEHLMSALYGLG
;
A
#
# COMPACT_ATOMS: atom_id res chain seq x y z
N MET A 1 -16.93 1.56 -22.72
CA MET A 1 -15.52 1.26 -22.37
C MET A 1 -15.37 1.37 -20.86
N ILE A 2 -14.86 0.34 -20.19
CA ILE A 2 -14.52 0.43 -18.76
C ILE A 2 -13.27 1.29 -18.63
N ARG A 3 -13.28 2.27 -17.72
CA ARG A 3 -12.18 3.21 -17.50
C ARG A 3 -11.46 2.86 -16.20
N GLN A 4 -10.15 3.13 -16.15
CA GLN A 4 -9.39 3.10 -14.90
C GLN A 4 -9.98 4.07 -13.88
N ARG A 5 -9.80 3.76 -12.60
CA ARG A 5 -10.26 4.59 -11.49
C ARG A 5 -9.11 4.99 -10.59
N THR A 6 -9.28 6.14 -9.98
CA THR A 6 -8.49 6.60 -8.85
C THR A 6 -9.43 7.29 -7.87
N ILE A 7 -8.98 7.51 -6.63
CA ILE A 7 -9.77 8.23 -5.64
C ILE A 7 -9.90 9.70 -6.03
N LYS A 8 -11.06 10.29 -5.76
CA LYS A 8 -11.32 11.71 -6.08
C LYS A 8 -10.61 12.67 -5.12
N ASN A 9 -10.50 12.29 -3.85
CA ASN A 9 -9.95 13.10 -2.77
C ASN A 9 -8.95 12.29 -1.95
N VAL A 10 -8.01 12.98 -1.32
CA VAL A 10 -7.08 12.37 -0.35
C VAL A 10 -7.86 11.83 0.85
N ILE A 11 -7.59 10.58 1.22
CA ILE A 11 -8.14 9.94 2.43
C ILE A 11 -7.02 9.80 3.45
N ARG A 12 -7.32 10.03 4.73
CA ARG A 12 -6.37 9.88 5.85
C ARG A 12 -6.96 8.95 6.89
N GLY A 13 -6.13 8.09 7.45
CA GLY A 13 -6.49 7.20 8.56
C GLY A 13 -5.33 7.06 9.54
N ARG A 14 -5.65 6.78 10.80
CA ARG A 14 -4.66 6.42 11.83
C ARG A 14 -5.12 5.12 12.47
N GLY A 15 -4.17 4.23 12.73
CA GLY A 15 -4.43 2.93 13.33
C GLY A 15 -3.17 2.33 13.95
N VAL A 16 -3.27 1.05 14.26
CA VAL A 16 -2.17 0.26 14.82
C VAL A 16 -1.93 -0.95 13.91
N GLY A 17 -0.66 -1.25 13.64
CA GLY A 17 -0.27 -2.42 12.86
C GLY A 17 -0.58 -3.72 13.63
N LEU A 18 -1.32 -4.64 13.01
CA LEU A 18 -1.81 -5.86 13.67
C LEU A 18 -0.69 -6.70 14.30
N HIS A 19 0.42 -6.88 13.59
CA HIS A 19 1.51 -7.74 14.03
C HIS A 19 2.65 -7.00 14.74
N THR A 20 2.75 -5.69 14.56
CA THR A 20 3.83 -4.88 15.13
C THR A 20 3.41 -4.13 16.40
N GLY A 21 2.12 -3.84 16.57
CA GLY A 21 1.63 -2.95 17.63
C GLY A 21 1.99 -1.47 17.41
N GLU A 22 2.66 -1.13 16.31
CA GLU A 22 3.11 0.22 16.02
C GLU A 22 1.97 1.11 15.54
N THR A 23 2.00 2.39 15.95
CA THR A 23 1.03 3.37 15.46
C THR A 23 1.39 3.79 14.03
N VAL A 24 0.42 3.72 13.12
CA VAL A 24 0.61 4.05 11.71
C VAL A 24 -0.38 5.14 11.27
N SER A 25 0.10 6.07 10.45
CA SER A 25 -0.72 7.00 9.69
C SER A 25 -0.73 6.60 8.21
N LEU A 26 -1.92 6.33 7.68
CA LEU A 26 -2.15 5.99 6.27
C LEU A 26 -2.70 7.21 5.52
N ARG A 27 -2.18 7.45 4.32
CA ARG A 27 -2.76 8.38 3.36
C ARG A 27 -2.98 7.66 2.04
N LEU A 28 -4.18 7.75 1.49
CA LEU A 28 -4.45 7.34 0.11
C LEU A 28 -4.50 8.60 -0.74
N LEU A 29 -3.76 8.60 -1.84
CA LEU A 29 -3.62 9.74 -2.75
C LEU A 29 -4.14 9.36 -4.15
N PRO A 30 -4.74 10.30 -4.90
CA PRO A 30 -5.01 10.09 -6.31
C PRO A 30 -3.72 9.82 -7.08
N ALA A 31 -3.80 8.99 -8.12
CA ALA A 31 -2.69 8.65 -9.00
C ALA A 31 -3.09 8.82 -10.46
N THR A 32 -2.11 9.05 -11.33
CA THR A 32 -2.32 9.14 -12.78
C THR A 32 -2.66 7.78 -13.38
N VAL A 33 -3.22 7.79 -14.59
CA VAL A 33 -3.49 6.56 -15.37
C VAL A 33 -2.22 5.70 -15.47
N ASP A 34 -2.40 4.39 -15.48
CA ASP A 34 -1.36 3.35 -15.58
C ASP A 34 -0.37 3.26 -14.42
N THR A 35 -0.55 4.05 -13.35
CA THR A 35 0.31 3.97 -12.14
C THR A 35 0.16 2.65 -11.38
N GLY A 36 -1.04 2.08 -11.38
CA GLY A 36 -1.39 0.96 -10.49
C GLY A 36 -1.50 1.39 -9.02
N VAL A 37 -1.30 0.44 -8.10
CA VAL A 37 -1.25 0.69 -6.65
C VAL A 37 0.20 0.68 -6.20
N ILE A 38 0.67 1.79 -5.62
CA ILE A 38 2.00 1.94 -5.06
C ILE A 38 1.86 2.26 -3.58
N PHE A 39 2.59 1.53 -2.75
CA PHE A 39 2.74 1.87 -1.33
C PHE A 39 4.05 2.62 -1.12
N SER A 40 4.03 3.64 -0.27
CA SER A 40 5.20 4.48 0.01
C SER A 40 5.54 4.45 1.51
N ARG A 41 6.78 4.10 1.85
CA ARG A 41 7.36 4.33 3.19
C ARG A 41 7.87 5.77 3.23
N VAL A 42 7.13 6.64 3.91
CA VAL A 42 7.42 8.09 3.99
C VAL A 42 8.12 8.49 5.29
N ASP A 43 8.35 7.53 6.17
CA ASP A 43 9.09 7.66 7.43
C ASP A 43 10.61 7.45 7.26
N VAL A 44 11.05 7.12 6.05
CA VAL A 44 12.47 6.94 5.67
C VAL A 44 12.88 8.01 4.65
N GLU A 45 14.17 8.33 4.58
CA GLU A 45 14.73 9.34 3.66
C GLU A 45 15.83 8.73 2.77
N PRO A 46 15.68 8.74 1.43
CA PRO A 46 14.49 9.17 0.70
C PRO A 46 13.30 8.24 0.92
N ALA A 47 12.08 8.75 0.73
CA ALA A 47 10.89 7.92 0.75
C ALA A 47 11.00 6.78 -0.26
N VAL A 48 10.55 5.58 0.12
CA VAL A 48 10.66 4.38 -0.71
C VAL A 48 9.29 3.94 -1.21
N ASP A 49 9.14 3.92 -2.53
CA ASP A 49 7.96 3.44 -3.23
C ASP A 49 8.09 1.94 -3.58
N ILE A 50 7.03 1.18 -3.31
CA ILE A 50 6.96 -0.25 -3.56
C ILE A 50 5.65 -0.54 -4.32
N PRO A 51 5.72 -0.83 -5.63
CA PRO A 51 4.55 -1.24 -6.40
C PRO A 51 3.93 -2.52 -5.84
N ALA A 52 2.61 -2.55 -5.69
CA ALA A 52 1.86 -3.72 -5.22
C ALA A 52 1.74 -4.80 -6.31
N LEU A 53 2.89 -5.36 -6.69
CA LEU A 53 3.05 -6.40 -7.70
C LEU A 53 3.61 -7.66 -7.04
N SER A 54 3.24 -8.84 -7.55
CA SER A 54 3.65 -10.14 -7.00
C SER A 54 5.17 -10.28 -6.88
N GLN A 55 5.93 -9.68 -7.80
CA GLN A 55 7.41 -9.70 -7.79
C GLN A 55 8.03 -9.00 -6.57
N HIS A 56 7.30 -8.12 -5.88
CA HIS A 56 7.78 -7.45 -4.67
C HIS A 56 7.33 -8.15 -3.38
N VAL A 57 6.53 -9.22 -3.46
CA VAL A 57 6.11 -9.98 -2.29
C VAL A 57 7.33 -10.72 -1.73
N SER A 58 7.69 -10.41 -0.47
CA SER A 58 8.87 -10.96 0.19
C SER A 58 8.54 -11.95 1.30
N GLU A 59 7.39 -11.80 1.96
CA GLU A 59 6.96 -12.68 3.05
C GLU A 59 5.44 -12.91 2.97
N THR A 60 5.03 -14.15 3.28
CA THR A 60 3.61 -14.56 3.32
C THR A 60 3.22 -15.20 4.65
N THR A 61 4.12 -15.22 5.63
CA THR A 61 3.84 -15.72 6.97
C THR A 61 3.06 -14.65 7.74
N LEU A 62 1.91 -15.02 8.29
CA LEU A 62 0.93 -14.16 8.99
C LEU A 62 0.24 -13.09 8.13
N ALA A 63 0.93 -12.49 7.16
CA ALA A 63 0.42 -11.43 6.30
C ALA A 63 1.13 -11.42 4.93
N THR A 64 0.56 -10.69 3.96
CA THR A 64 1.28 -10.37 2.71
C THR A 64 2.17 -9.15 2.95
N THR A 65 3.47 -9.31 2.74
CA THR A 65 4.46 -8.25 2.88
C THR A 65 5.14 -7.99 1.54
N ILE A 66 5.24 -6.72 1.16
CA ILE A 66 6.03 -6.28 0.01
C ILE A 66 7.30 -5.55 0.46
N SER A 67 8.39 -5.72 -0.29
CA SER A 67 9.68 -5.13 0.05
C SER A 67 10.42 -4.55 -1.16
N SER A 68 11.27 -3.58 -0.89
CA SER A 68 12.23 -2.98 -1.83
C SER A 68 13.49 -2.56 -1.06
N GLY A 69 14.61 -3.21 -1.35
CA GLY A 69 15.82 -3.11 -0.54
C GLY A 69 15.55 -3.50 0.91
N GLU A 70 15.97 -2.67 1.85
CA GLU A 70 15.75 -2.86 3.30
C GLU A 70 14.35 -2.43 3.77
N CYS A 71 13.56 -1.79 2.89
CA CYS A 71 12.23 -1.30 3.25
C CYS A 71 11.17 -2.37 3.01
N ARG A 72 10.27 -2.54 3.99
CA ARG A 72 9.14 -3.46 3.92
C ARG A 72 7.83 -2.79 4.37
N ILE A 73 6.72 -3.26 3.81
CA ILE A 73 5.35 -2.88 4.17
C ILE A 73 4.54 -4.16 4.32
N SER A 74 4.10 -4.45 5.53
CA SER A 74 3.37 -5.67 5.90
C SER A 74 1.86 -5.44 5.95
N THR A 75 1.11 -6.54 5.83
CA THR A 75 -0.36 -6.57 5.99
C THR A 75 -1.09 -5.71 4.97
N ILE A 76 -0.69 -5.81 3.70
CA ILE A 76 -1.33 -5.05 2.60
C ILE A 76 -2.65 -5.66 2.12
N GLU A 77 -2.91 -6.93 2.43
CA GLU A 77 -3.94 -7.76 1.80
C GLU A 77 -5.38 -7.26 2.00
N HIS A 78 -5.73 -6.74 3.17
CA HIS A 78 -7.08 -6.23 3.42
C HIS A 78 -7.34 -4.93 2.66
N LEU A 79 -6.36 -4.03 2.62
CA LEU A 79 -6.48 -2.80 1.83
C LEU A 79 -6.55 -3.11 0.34
N MET A 80 -5.69 -4.02 -0.14
CA MET A 80 -5.71 -4.47 -1.53
C MET A 80 -7.05 -5.13 -1.91
N SER A 81 -7.64 -5.92 -1.01
CA SER A 81 -8.96 -6.52 -1.19
C SER A 81 -10.06 -5.45 -1.30
N ALA A 82 -10.02 -4.43 -0.45
CA ALA A 82 -10.97 -3.31 -0.52
C ALA A 82 -10.83 -2.50 -1.82
N LEU A 83 -9.60 -2.22 -2.25
CA LEU A 83 -9.35 -1.54 -3.52
C LEU A 83 -9.86 -2.38 -4.71
N TYR A 84 -9.52 -3.67 -4.75
CA TYR A 84 -9.99 -4.58 -5.79
C TYR A 84 -11.51 -4.67 -5.85
N GLY A 85 -12.19 -4.71 -4.70
CA GLY A 85 -13.65 -4.74 -4.62
C GLY A 85 -14.34 -3.47 -5.13
N LEU A 86 -13.65 -2.33 -5.14
CA LEU A 86 -14.19 -1.03 -5.57
C LEU A 86 -13.78 -0.62 -6.99
N GLY A 87 -12.78 -1.31 -7.57
CA GLY A 87 -12.31 -1.17 -8.96
C GLY A 87 -11.41 0.03 -9.19
#